data_AF-A0A452R7M1-F1
#
_entry.id   AF-A0A452R7M1-F1
#
_cell.length_a   1.000
_cell.length_b   1.000
_cell.length_c   1.000
_cell.angle_alpha   90.00
_cell.angle_beta   90.00
_cell.angle_gamma   90.00
#
_symmetry.space_group_name_H-M   'P 1'
#
loop_
_entity.id
_entity.type
_entity.pdbx_description
1 polymer ?
#
loop_
_entity_poly.entity_id
_entity_poly.type
_entity_poly.pdbx_seq_one_letter_code
_entity_poly.pdbx_strand_id
1 'polypeptide(L)'
;MWGALLCPLLGRLLLLLSPRDGLCAAPQAPAYLIAAPSVFRSGVEEVISVTIFNSPREVMVQAQLVAQGEAVAWSQGAILGRSLGCLTRVPTDVRGQALLQVWGRGWRAEEGPLFHNQTSVTVDGRGASVFIQTDKPVYKPRHRVLISIFTVTPNLRPVSQKLEAYILDPRGSRMTEWRHLEPFCCGVANMTFPLSDQPVLGEWFIFVEMQGHVYNKSFEVQKYVLPKFELLIDPPPYIRDLDTCEKGTVRARYTFGKPVSGTLAINMTVNGVGYYSQEVGRPVLRTTKIHGFQDFDICVKDMIPADVPEHFRGTVSIWATVTSVDGSQQVAFDASTPVQRQLVDVRYSRDTRKQFKPGLSYVGKVELSYPDGSPAEGVTVQIRAELTPKDNIYTIESVSRGGLVGFEIPFIPMSAQHVWLEVFQELEDYDVSDAFGASREDGSFWWAGLAARRRRRSSVFPWPWGITKDSGSAFAVRTDGNGPGGDDQPGEPQPQTGWRPVHR
;
A
#
# COMPACT_ATOMS: atom_id res chain seq x y z
N MET A 1 84.82 31.12 -58.77
CA MET A 1 84.27 32.48 -58.61
C MET A 1 82.76 32.34 -58.44
N TRP A 2 82.19 33.10 -57.51
CA TRP A 2 80.76 33.16 -57.17
C TRP A 2 79.91 33.51 -58.42
N GLY A 3 78.62 33.24 -58.55
CA GLY A 3 77.56 32.79 -57.66
C GLY A 3 76.20 32.98 -58.38
N ALA A 4 75.11 32.78 -57.63
CA ALA A 4 73.71 33.17 -57.90
C ALA A 4 72.76 32.18 -58.61
N LEU A 5 71.90 31.58 -57.77
CA LEU A 5 70.42 31.61 -57.78
C LEU A 5 69.66 31.28 -59.08
N LEU A 6 68.88 30.19 -59.07
CA LEU A 6 67.40 30.18 -59.16
C LEU A 6 66.89 28.74 -59.33
N CYS A 7 66.05 28.30 -58.39
CA CYS A 7 65.11 27.18 -58.56
C CYS A 7 63.96 27.66 -59.50
N PRO A 8 63.12 26.80 -60.13
CA PRO A 8 62.22 25.93 -59.33
C PRO A 8 61.62 24.67 -60.00
N LEU A 9 60.74 24.01 -59.23
CA LEU A 9 59.60 23.15 -59.60
C LEU A 9 59.84 21.69 -60.02
N LEU A 10 59.69 20.78 -59.05
CA LEU A 10 59.02 19.50 -59.29
C LEU A 10 58.16 19.17 -58.07
N GLY A 11 56.85 19.13 -58.29
CA GLY A 11 55.85 18.81 -57.28
C GLY A 11 55.92 17.35 -56.86
N ARG A 12 55.75 17.11 -55.57
CA ARG A 12 55.31 15.83 -55.03
C ARG A 12 54.33 16.04 -53.90
N LEU A 13 53.14 15.52 -54.16
CA LEU A 13 52.04 15.26 -53.26
C LEU A 13 52.54 14.51 -52.00
N LEU A 14 52.36 15.09 -50.82
CA LEU A 14 52.55 14.43 -49.54
C LEU A 14 51.27 14.61 -48.72
N LEU A 15 50.57 13.50 -48.53
CA LEU A 15 49.44 13.33 -47.62
C LEU A 15 49.87 13.69 -46.20
N LEU A 16 49.38 14.81 -45.67
CA LEU A 16 49.40 15.09 -44.24
C LEU A 16 48.12 14.52 -43.63
N LEU A 17 48.26 13.37 -42.96
CA LEU A 17 47.31 12.91 -41.96
C LEU A 17 47.27 13.98 -40.86
N SER A 18 46.15 14.67 -40.70
CA SER A 18 45.90 15.46 -39.51
C SER A 18 45.85 14.50 -38.31
N PRO A 19 46.52 14.82 -37.19
CA PRO A 19 46.23 14.12 -35.96
C PRO A 19 44.78 14.42 -35.62
N ARG A 20 43.99 13.36 -35.46
CA ARG A 20 42.65 13.38 -34.89
C ARG A 20 42.63 14.39 -33.75
N ASP A 21 41.67 15.31 -33.80
CA ASP A 21 41.19 16.01 -32.63
C ASP A 21 40.86 14.95 -31.58
N GLY A 22 41.82 14.71 -30.68
CA GLY A 22 41.51 14.14 -29.40
C GLY A 22 40.59 15.15 -28.76
N LEU A 23 39.29 14.83 -28.67
CA LEU A 23 38.45 15.41 -27.64
C LEU A 23 39.12 15.06 -26.31
N CYS A 24 40.06 15.90 -25.88
CA CYS A 24 40.42 16.00 -24.48
C CYS A 24 39.11 16.33 -23.79
N ALA A 25 38.54 15.35 -23.10
CA ALA A 25 37.46 15.59 -22.16
C ALA A 25 37.92 16.75 -21.27
N ALA A 26 37.22 17.88 -21.32
CA ALA A 26 37.49 18.98 -20.42
C ALA A 26 37.55 18.41 -19.00
N PRO A 27 38.53 18.81 -18.17
CA PRO A 27 38.60 18.34 -16.79
C PRO A 27 37.25 18.63 -16.14
N GLN A 28 36.51 17.57 -15.83
CA GLN A 28 35.19 17.68 -15.22
C GLN A 28 35.36 18.43 -13.90
N ALA A 29 34.58 19.49 -13.70
CA ALA A 29 34.62 20.25 -12.47
C ALA A 29 34.40 19.31 -11.27
N PRO A 30 35.11 19.52 -10.14
CA PRO A 30 34.88 18.74 -8.94
C PRO A 30 33.41 18.89 -8.53
N ALA A 31 32.74 17.76 -8.33
CA ALA A 31 31.32 17.70 -7.96
C ALA A 31 31.17 16.90 -6.67
N TYR A 32 30.13 17.16 -5.91
CA TYR A 32 29.85 16.42 -4.68
C TYR A 32 28.39 15.96 -4.65
N LEU A 33 28.13 14.83 -4.00
CA LEU A 33 26.81 14.28 -3.74
C LEU A 33 26.70 13.97 -2.24
N ILE A 34 25.69 14.54 -1.60
CA ILE A 34 25.33 14.26 -0.22
C ILE A 34 24.01 13.50 -0.24
N ALA A 35 23.99 12.33 0.37
CA ALA A 35 22.79 11.52 0.55
C ALA A 35 22.56 11.30 2.04
N ALA A 36 21.38 11.72 2.52
CA ALA A 36 20.94 11.56 3.88
C ALA A 36 19.46 11.15 3.91
N PRO A 37 19.00 10.47 4.97
CA PRO A 37 17.56 10.27 5.20
C PRO A 37 16.81 11.60 5.26
N SER A 38 15.58 11.65 4.73
CA SER A 38 14.73 12.83 4.88
C SER A 38 14.17 12.99 6.29
N VAL A 39 14.12 11.89 7.05
CA VAL A 39 13.65 11.83 8.43
C VAL A 39 14.73 11.20 9.30
N PHE A 40 15.15 11.92 10.33
CA PHE A 40 16.12 11.48 11.34
C PHE A 40 15.37 11.05 12.59
N ARG A 41 15.90 10.09 13.35
CA ARG A 41 15.27 9.62 14.59
C ARG A 41 16.07 10.04 15.82
N SER A 42 15.36 10.52 16.83
CA SER A 42 15.97 10.90 18.12
C SER A 42 16.64 9.68 18.79
N GLY A 43 17.81 9.87 19.37
CA GLY A 43 18.57 8.82 20.07
C GLY A 43 19.24 7.76 19.18
N VAL A 44 19.06 7.82 17.86
CA VAL A 44 19.63 6.89 16.87
C VAL A 44 20.85 7.52 16.19
N GLU A 45 21.81 6.69 15.82
CA GLU A 45 22.93 7.09 14.95
C GLU A 45 22.46 7.08 13.51
N GLU A 46 22.40 8.27 12.91
CA GLU A 46 22.02 8.44 11.51
C GLU A 46 23.26 8.46 10.62
N VAL A 47 23.14 7.85 9.44
CA VAL A 47 24.23 7.73 8.47
C VAL A 47 24.05 8.75 7.36
N ILE A 48 25.07 9.57 7.16
CA ILE A 48 25.14 10.53 6.05
C ILE A 48 26.24 10.08 5.09
N SER A 49 25.91 9.91 3.82
CA SER A 49 26.85 9.50 2.78
C SER A 49 27.29 10.71 1.97
N VAL A 50 28.60 10.95 1.90
CA VAL A 50 29.18 12.05 1.11
C VAL A 50 30.13 11.45 0.09
N THR A 51 29.90 11.77 -1.19
CA THR A 51 30.72 11.32 -2.31
C THR A 51 31.27 12.53 -3.04
N ILE A 52 32.57 12.56 -3.26
CA ILE A 52 33.25 13.65 -3.96
C ILE A 52 33.83 13.10 -5.25
N PHE A 53 33.35 13.62 -6.36
CA PHE A 53 33.77 13.24 -7.70
C PHE A 53 34.95 14.11 -8.15
N ASN A 54 35.92 13.48 -8.82
CA ASN A 54 37.06 14.15 -9.44
C ASN A 54 37.93 14.98 -8.46
N SER A 55 38.04 14.55 -7.20
CA SER A 55 38.99 15.12 -6.25
C SER A 55 40.28 14.30 -6.19
N PRO A 56 41.45 14.88 -6.55
CA PRO A 56 42.74 14.19 -6.43
C PRO A 56 43.28 14.16 -4.99
N ARG A 57 42.59 14.81 -4.04
CA ARG A 57 43.04 14.97 -2.64
C ARG A 57 41.91 14.64 -1.66
N GLU A 58 42.31 14.31 -0.45
CA GLU A 58 41.38 14.15 0.67
C GLU A 58 40.72 15.47 1.02
N VAL A 59 39.41 15.42 1.24
CA VAL A 59 38.60 16.55 1.68
C VAL A 59 38.09 16.25 3.08
N MET A 60 38.29 17.19 4.00
CA MET A 60 37.75 17.09 5.35
C MET A 60 36.29 17.53 5.33
N VAL A 61 35.38 16.60 5.54
CA VAL A 61 33.95 16.86 5.56
C VAL A 61 33.46 16.97 7.00
N GLN A 62 32.75 18.03 7.30
CA GLN A 62 32.09 18.27 8.57
C GLN A 62 30.58 18.33 8.32
N ALA A 63 29.81 17.52 9.04
CA ALA A 63 28.36 17.54 9.03
C ALA A 63 27.85 17.98 10.41
N GLN A 64 26.85 18.86 10.45
CA GLN A 64 26.24 19.35 11.67
C GLN A 64 24.74 19.41 11.52
N LEU A 65 24.03 18.90 12.51
CA LEU A 65 22.60 19.03 12.66
C LEU A 65 22.34 20.22 13.60
N VAL A 66 21.60 21.21 13.10
CA VAL A 66 21.21 22.40 13.84
C VAL A 66 19.71 22.35 14.10
N ALA A 67 19.30 22.38 15.36
CA ALA A 67 17.91 22.43 15.76
C ALA A 67 17.68 23.65 16.66
N GLN A 68 16.59 24.40 16.43
CA GLN A 68 16.26 25.61 17.20
C GLN A 68 17.38 26.67 17.25
N GLY A 69 18.25 26.71 16.23
CA GLY A 69 19.39 27.64 16.16
C GLY A 69 20.66 27.14 16.85
N GLU A 70 20.63 25.99 17.53
CA GLU A 70 21.77 25.39 18.20
C GLU A 70 22.26 24.12 17.48
N ALA A 71 23.58 23.92 17.49
CA ALA A 71 24.20 22.72 16.96
C ALA A 71 24.02 21.55 17.93
N VAL A 72 23.08 20.66 17.63
CA VAL A 72 22.72 19.54 18.50
C VAL A 72 23.56 18.30 18.27
N ALA A 73 24.11 18.14 17.06
CA ALA A 73 24.90 16.97 16.73
C ALA A 73 25.87 17.30 15.60
N TRP A 74 27.08 16.75 15.63
CA TRP A 74 28.08 17.00 14.60
C TRP A 74 29.02 15.81 14.44
N SER A 75 29.64 15.73 13.27
CA SER A 75 30.61 14.70 12.92
C SER A 75 31.58 15.23 11.88
N GLN A 76 32.78 14.68 11.86
CA GLN A 76 33.84 15.07 10.93
C GLN A 76 34.59 13.83 10.42
N GLY A 77 35.04 13.87 9.16
CA GLY A 77 35.80 12.78 8.56
C GLY A 77 36.56 13.22 7.31
N ALA A 78 37.74 12.64 7.10
CA ALA A 78 38.51 12.82 5.87
C ALA A 78 38.02 11.81 4.81
N ILE A 79 37.71 12.30 3.61
CA ILE A 79 37.11 11.51 2.54
C ILE A 79 37.96 11.61 1.27
N LEU A 80 38.37 10.45 0.73
CA LEU A 80 38.96 10.31 -0.61
C LEU A 80 37.99 9.55 -1.52
N GLY A 81 37.42 10.21 -2.52
CA GLY A 81 36.47 9.59 -3.45
C GLY A 81 35.11 9.28 -2.81
N ARG A 82 34.85 8.00 -2.51
CA ARG A 82 33.58 7.53 -1.92
C ARG A 82 33.83 6.94 -0.53
N SER A 83 33.30 7.58 0.51
CA SER A 83 33.24 7.00 1.86
C SER A 83 31.81 6.92 2.35
N LEU A 84 31.45 5.84 3.04
CA LEU A 84 30.29 5.85 3.92
C LEU A 84 30.62 6.77 5.10
N GLY A 85 29.84 7.84 5.23
CA GLY A 85 30.20 8.98 6.05
C GLY A 85 29.86 8.84 7.53
N CYS A 86 30.53 9.73 8.25
CA CYS A 86 30.19 10.38 9.50
C CYS A 86 28.86 9.94 10.15
N LEU A 87 28.98 9.23 11.28
CA LEU A 87 27.88 8.86 12.16
C LEU A 87 27.59 10.03 13.11
N THR A 88 26.34 10.48 13.14
CA THR A 88 25.89 11.50 14.07
C THR A 88 24.77 10.93 14.93
N ARG A 89 25.00 10.83 16.24
CA ARG A 89 23.93 10.44 17.19
C ARG A 89 23.05 11.66 17.45
N VAL A 90 21.79 11.57 17.06
CA VAL A 90 20.83 12.65 17.29
C VAL A 90 20.42 12.62 18.77
N PRO A 91 20.45 13.75 19.50
CA PRO A 91 19.96 13.82 20.87
C PRO A 91 18.48 13.42 21.01
N THR A 92 18.08 12.92 22.17
CA THR A 92 16.73 12.38 22.41
C THR A 92 15.66 13.46 22.62
N ASP A 93 16.06 14.69 22.88
CA ASP A 93 15.24 15.87 23.19
C ASP A 93 14.85 16.69 21.94
N VAL A 94 15.47 16.40 20.80
CA VAL A 94 15.21 17.11 19.54
C VAL A 94 14.02 16.50 18.81
N ARG A 95 13.08 17.35 18.41
CA ARG A 95 11.88 16.99 17.63
C ARG A 95 11.50 18.10 16.66
N GLY A 96 10.94 17.72 15.51
CA GLY A 96 10.44 18.67 14.50
C GLY A 96 11.47 18.99 13.43
N GLN A 97 11.38 20.18 12.82
CA GLN A 97 12.29 20.57 11.73
C GLN A 97 13.69 20.91 12.27
N ALA A 98 14.70 20.40 11.59
CA ALA A 98 16.11 20.69 11.85
C ALA A 98 16.84 20.97 10.52
N LEU A 99 17.96 21.66 10.60
CA LEU A 99 18.77 22.03 9.45
C LEU A 99 20.05 21.21 9.45
N LEU A 100 20.22 20.37 8.42
CA LEU A 100 21.47 19.64 8.19
C LEU A 100 22.41 20.53 7.39
N GLN A 101 23.54 20.90 7.99
CA GLN A 101 24.59 21.70 7.37
C GLN A 101 25.82 20.82 7.12
N VAL A 102 26.37 20.85 5.91
CA VAL A 102 27.54 20.05 5.53
C VAL A 102 28.57 20.93 4.83
N TRP A 103 29.79 20.92 5.36
CA TRP A 103 30.95 21.61 4.81
C TRP A 103 32.00 20.62 4.32
N GLY A 104 32.59 20.90 3.18
CA GLY A 104 33.86 20.31 2.77
C GLY A 104 34.96 21.35 2.89
N ARG A 105 36.05 21.03 3.61
CA ARG A 105 37.24 21.86 3.73
C ARG A 105 38.43 21.15 3.07
N GLY A 106 39.28 21.93 2.41
CA GLY A 106 40.56 21.42 1.92
C GLY A 106 41.44 20.92 3.08
N TRP A 107 42.40 20.06 2.77
CA TRP A 107 43.38 19.58 3.76
C TRP A 107 44.20 20.73 4.37
N ARG A 108 44.45 21.79 3.61
CA ARG A 108 45.11 23.00 4.10
C ARG A 108 44.08 24.02 4.58
N ALA A 109 44.26 24.53 5.80
CA ALA A 109 43.38 25.53 6.40
C ALA A 109 43.23 26.82 5.57
N GLU A 110 44.19 27.11 4.69
CA GLU A 110 44.24 28.30 3.83
C GLU A 110 43.33 28.19 2.58
N GLU A 111 42.83 27.00 2.23
CA GLU A 111 42.06 26.76 0.99
C GLU A 111 40.56 27.10 1.10
N GLY A 112 40.08 27.54 2.27
CA GLY A 112 38.67 27.89 2.49
C GLY A 112 37.71 26.69 2.41
N PRO A 113 36.38 26.90 2.54
CA PRO A 113 35.39 25.85 2.34
C PRO A 113 35.26 25.53 0.84
N LEU A 114 35.54 24.28 0.45
CA LEU A 114 35.35 23.75 -0.90
C LEU A 114 33.88 23.69 -1.30
N PHE A 115 33.01 23.33 -0.35
CA PHE A 115 31.57 23.39 -0.52
C PHE A 115 30.87 23.60 0.82
N HIS A 116 29.68 24.18 0.75
CA HIS A 116 28.76 24.35 1.87
C HIS A 116 27.34 24.12 1.36
N ASN A 117 26.60 23.22 1.98
CA ASN A 117 25.21 22.96 1.63
C ASN A 117 24.37 22.83 2.91
N GLN A 118 23.10 23.22 2.81
CA GLN A 118 22.14 23.15 3.90
C GLN A 118 20.83 22.55 3.37
N THR A 119 20.27 21.59 4.12
CA THR A 119 19.00 20.95 3.77
C THR A 119 18.14 20.81 5.01
N SER A 120 16.84 21.09 4.87
CA SER A 120 15.88 20.89 5.96
C SER A 120 15.54 19.40 6.09
N VAL A 121 15.66 18.86 7.30
CA VAL A 121 15.36 17.47 7.65
C VAL A 121 14.35 17.45 8.80
N THR A 122 13.51 16.41 8.85
CA THR A 122 12.54 16.25 9.95
C THR A 122 13.08 15.28 10.99
N VAL A 123 13.09 15.65 12.26
CA VAL A 123 13.47 14.79 13.38
C VAL A 123 12.21 14.21 14.02
N ASP A 124 12.05 12.89 13.93
CA ASP A 124 11.01 12.12 14.61
C ASP A 124 11.46 11.77 16.04
N GLY A 125 10.60 12.01 17.01
CA GLY A 125 10.82 11.68 18.42
C GLY A 125 10.80 10.17 18.70
N ARG A 126 10.36 9.35 17.74
CA ARG A 126 10.30 7.87 17.86
C ARG A 126 11.66 7.22 17.65
N GLY A 127 12.49 7.24 18.69
CA GLY A 127 13.80 6.58 18.70
C GLY A 127 13.77 5.06 18.95
N ALA A 128 12.66 4.54 19.47
CA ALA A 128 12.48 3.13 19.77
C ALA A 128 11.01 2.69 19.57
N SER A 129 10.80 1.40 19.37
CA SER A 129 9.50 0.75 19.21
C SER A 129 9.15 -0.08 20.43
N VAL A 130 7.87 -0.11 20.79
CA VAL A 130 7.33 -0.86 21.92
C VAL A 130 6.33 -1.89 21.42
N PHE A 131 6.52 -3.15 21.81
CA PHE A 131 5.59 -4.24 21.54
C PHE A 131 4.96 -4.70 22.84
N ILE A 132 3.63 -4.83 22.84
CA ILE A 132 2.85 -5.25 24.01
C ILE A 132 2.21 -6.59 23.69
N GLN A 133 2.45 -7.58 24.55
CA GLN A 133 1.90 -8.92 24.43
C GLN A 133 1.16 -9.32 25.71
N THR A 134 0.04 -10.01 25.52
CA THR A 134 -0.73 -10.65 26.59
C THR A 134 -0.65 -12.17 26.45
N ASP A 135 -0.83 -12.91 27.54
CA ASP A 135 -0.82 -14.37 27.52
C ASP A 135 -2.04 -14.97 26.80
N LYS A 136 -3.17 -14.25 26.81
CA LYS A 136 -4.43 -14.63 26.14
C LYS A 136 -5.06 -13.43 25.44
N PRO A 137 -5.84 -13.65 24.37
CA PRO A 137 -6.65 -12.60 23.75
C PRO A 137 -7.96 -12.33 24.52
N VAL A 138 -8.51 -13.35 25.20
CA VAL A 138 -9.79 -13.28 25.93
C VAL A 138 -9.64 -13.74 27.38
N TYR A 139 -10.18 -12.98 28.32
CA TYR A 139 -10.15 -13.24 29.76
C TYR A 139 -11.54 -13.38 30.38
N LYS A 140 -11.61 -14.12 31.49
CA LYS A 140 -12.81 -14.25 32.34
C LYS A 140 -12.69 -13.37 33.58
N PRO A 141 -13.81 -13.08 34.26
CA PRO A 141 -13.77 -12.60 35.63
C PRO A 141 -12.86 -13.44 36.52
N ARG A 142 -12.15 -12.80 37.45
CA ARG A 142 -11.12 -13.40 38.33
C ARG A 142 -9.84 -13.91 37.67
N HIS A 143 -9.70 -13.81 36.34
CA HIS A 143 -8.42 -14.13 35.70
C HIS A 143 -7.36 -13.06 36.01
N ARG A 144 -6.08 -13.46 35.90
CA ARG A 144 -4.94 -12.54 35.93
C ARG A 144 -4.47 -12.34 34.50
N VAL A 145 -4.41 -11.08 34.06
CA VAL A 145 -3.85 -10.68 32.78
C VAL A 145 -2.33 -10.59 32.95
N LEU A 146 -1.59 -11.43 32.24
CA LEU A 146 -0.13 -11.38 32.22
C LEU A 146 0.28 -10.56 31.00
N ILE A 147 1.08 -9.52 31.23
CA ILE A 147 1.47 -8.54 30.21
C ILE A 147 2.99 -8.52 30.13
N SER A 148 3.52 -8.60 28.92
CA SER A 148 4.94 -8.43 28.62
C SER A 148 5.13 -7.31 27.61
N ILE A 149 6.02 -6.39 27.93
CA ILE A 149 6.41 -5.26 27.10
C ILE A 149 7.83 -5.50 26.60
N PHE A 150 8.05 -5.33 25.30
CA PHE A 150 9.36 -5.41 24.65
C PHE A 150 9.70 -4.06 24.03
N THR A 151 10.89 -3.53 24.34
CA THR A 151 11.37 -2.24 23.84
C THR A 151 12.63 -2.44 22.99
N VAL A 152 12.58 -2.00 21.72
CA VAL A 152 13.68 -2.19 20.76
C VAL A 152 13.98 -0.94 19.94
N THR A 153 15.23 -0.79 19.52
CA THR A 153 15.67 0.19 18.52
C THR A 153 15.26 -0.21 17.10
N PRO A 154 15.35 0.70 16.11
CA PRO A 154 15.19 0.35 14.70
C PRO A 154 16.11 -0.77 14.20
N ASN A 155 17.27 -0.95 14.83
CA ASN A 155 18.21 -2.03 14.54
C ASN A 155 17.88 -3.32 15.30
N LEU A 156 16.65 -3.43 15.85
CA LEU A 156 16.14 -4.57 16.62
C LEU A 156 16.97 -4.92 17.86
N ARG A 157 17.74 -3.95 18.40
CA ARG A 157 18.48 -4.12 19.66
C ARG A 157 17.63 -3.69 20.85
N PRO A 158 17.69 -4.39 21.99
CA PRO A 158 16.89 -4.08 23.17
C PRO A 158 17.26 -2.73 23.78
N VAL A 159 16.26 -2.02 24.33
CA VAL A 159 16.42 -0.69 24.95
C VAL A 159 15.87 -0.70 26.37
N SER A 160 16.72 -0.47 27.37
CA SER A 160 16.30 -0.35 28.77
C SER A 160 16.06 1.11 29.15
N GLN A 161 14.90 1.66 28.75
CA GLN A 161 14.45 3.00 29.15
C GLN A 161 13.24 2.90 30.08
N LYS A 162 13.03 3.96 30.87
CA LYS A 162 11.85 4.09 31.73
C LYS A 162 10.60 4.18 30.89
N LEU A 163 9.57 3.44 31.30
CA LEU A 163 8.28 3.41 30.65
C LEU A 163 7.16 3.60 31.66
N GLU A 164 6.06 4.17 31.20
CA GLU A 164 4.82 4.28 31.98
C GLU A 164 3.76 3.44 31.30
N ALA A 165 3.00 2.66 32.06
CA ALA A 165 1.96 1.81 31.50
C ALA A 165 0.66 2.00 32.27
N TYR A 166 -0.46 1.87 31.58
CA TYR A 166 -1.77 1.92 32.21
C TYR A 166 -2.82 1.11 31.46
N ILE A 167 -3.86 0.71 32.19
CA ILE A 167 -4.99 -0.04 31.64
C ILE A 167 -6.25 0.82 31.70
N LEU A 168 -6.97 0.87 30.59
CA LEU A 168 -8.31 1.43 30.51
C LEU A 168 -9.34 0.31 30.41
N ASP A 169 -10.46 0.49 31.11
CA ASP A 169 -11.65 -0.34 30.94
C ASP A 169 -12.44 0.06 29.67
N PRO A 170 -13.47 -0.71 29.30
CA PRO A 170 -14.33 -0.40 28.15
C PRO A 170 -15.09 0.94 28.28
N ARG A 171 -15.16 1.51 29.48
CA ARG A 171 -15.79 2.81 29.75
C ARG A 171 -14.79 3.97 29.72
N GLY A 172 -13.51 3.71 29.41
CA GLY A 172 -12.45 4.71 29.39
C GLY A 172 -11.87 5.08 30.77
N SER A 173 -12.23 4.35 31.81
CA SER A 173 -11.73 4.56 33.18
C SER A 173 -10.36 3.90 33.35
N ARG A 174 -9.39 4.64 33.90
CA ARG A 174 -8.04 4.17 34.17
C ARG A 174 -8.00 3.29 35.42
N MET A 175 -7.82 2.00 35.23
CA MET A 175 -7.94 0.99 36.30
C MET A 175 -6.64 0.79 37.08
N THR A 176 -5.50 0.87 36.40
CA THR A 176 -4.18 0.77 37.02
C THR A 176 -3.19 1.57 36.21
N GLU A 177 -2.22 2.14 36.91
CA GLU A 177 -1.11 2.88 36.36
C GLU A 177 0.19 2.39 37.02
N TRP A 178 1.17 2.06 36.21
CA TRP A 178 2.53 1.76 36.63
C TRP A 178 3.43 2.88 36.16
N ARG A 179 3.92 3.68 37.11
CA ARG A 179 4.89 4.74 36.86
C ARG A 179 6.30 4.20 37.08
N HIS A 180 7.25 4.64 36.25
CA HIS A 180 8.67 4.27 36.37
C HIS A 180 8.94 2.76 36.25
N LEU A 181 8.30 2.09 35.28
CA LEU A 181 8.68 0.71 34.96
C LEU A 181 10.08 0.72 34.35
N GLU A 182 10.97 -0.05 34.95
CA GLU A 182 12.31 -0.28 34.42
C GLU A 182 12.39 -1.72 33.89
N PRO A 183 12.77 -1.92 32.61
CA PRO A 183 12.95 -3.26 32.06
C PRO A 183 13.99 -4.05 32.87
N PHE A 184 13.60 -5.22 33.39
CA PHE A 184 14.43 -6.02 34.28
C PHE A 184 15.72 -6.52 33.59
N CYS A 185 15.61 -6.94 32.33
CA CYS A 185 16.72 -7.34 31.49
C CYS A 185 16.32 -7.27 30.01
N CYS A 186 17.27 -7.02 29.12
CA CYS A 186 17.09 -7.10 27.66
C CYS A 186 15.90 -6.30 27.10
N GLY A 187 15.53 -5.16 27.69
CA GLY A 187 14.39 -4.37 27.21
C GLY A 187 13.03 -5.05 27.41
N VAL A 188 12.91 -5.97 28.39
CA VAL A 188 11.65 -6.64 28.73
C VAL A 188 11.13 -6.19 30.10
N ALA A 189 9.86 -5.78 30.15
CA ALA A 189 9.14 -5.48 31.38
C ALA A 189 7.89 -6.37 31.49
N ASN A 190 7.74 -7.05 32.62
CA ASN A 190 6.60 -7.93 32.90
C ASN A 190 5.70 -7.31 33.96
N MET A 191 4.39 -7.39 33.73
CA MET A 191 3.37 -6.86 34.63
C MET A 191 2.21 -7.85 34.75
N THR A 192 1.47 -7.73 35.85
CA THR A 192 0.27 -8.55 36.06
C THR A 192 -0.88 -7.69 36.55
N PHE A 193 -2.06 -7.86 35.97
CA PHE A 193 -3.28 -7.18 36.36
C PHE A 193 -4.37 -8.19 36.75
N PRO A 194 -4.79 -8.25 38.03
CA PRO A 194 -5.88 -9.13 38.43
C PRO A 194 -7.25 -8.52 38.06
N LEU A 195 -8.08 -9.26 37.32
CA LEU A 195 -9.46 -8.86 37.05
C LEU A 195 -10.34 -9.10 38.26
N SER A 196 -11.28 -8.18 38.49
CA SER A 196 -12.30 -8.30 39.53
C SER A 196 -13.22 -9.52 39.31
N ASP A 197 -14.02 -9.85 40.31
CA ASP A 197 -15.07 -10.87 40.22
C ASP A 197 -16.27 -10.41 39.36
N GLN A 198 -16.51 -9.10 39.32
CA GLN A 198 -17.50 -8.44 38.46
C GLN A 198 -16.83 -7.34 37.62
N PRO A 199 -15.96 -7.68 36.65
CA PRO A 199 -15.34 -6.69 35.78
C PRO A 199 -16.35 -6.18 34.76
N VAL A 200 -16.11 -4.98 34.22
CA VAL A 200 -16.83 -4.51 33.03
C VAL A 200 -16.48 -5.41 31.86
N LEU A 201 -17.50 -5.98 31.22
CA LEU A 201 -17.33 -6.83 30.04
C LEU A 201 -17.11 -5.96 28.79
N GLY A 202 -16.30 -6.46 27.86
CA GLY A 202 -15.99 -5.78 26.59
C GLY A 202 -14.49 -5.69 26.34
N GLU A 203 -14.10 -4.75 25.47
CA GLU A 203 -12.72 -4.54 25.06
C GLU A 203 -11.98 -3.61 26.04
N TRP A 204 -10.86 -4.09 26.58
CA TRP A 204 -9.97 -3.36 27.47
C TRP A 204 -8.70 -2.97 26.72
N PHE A 205 -8.09 -1.85 27.09
CA PHE A 205 -6.88 -1.33 26.42
C PHE A 205 -5.72 -1.21 27.39
N ILE A 206 -4.56 -1.71 26.98
CA ILE A 206 -3.27 -1.48 27.62
C ILE A 206 -2.58 -0.38 26.83
N PHE A 207 -2.15 0.67 27.52
CA PHE A 207 -1.35 1.75 26.96
C PHE A 207 0.03 1.75 27.60
N VAL A 208 1.06 1.98 26.78
CA VAL A 208 2.45 2.14 27.22
C VAL A 208 2.98 3.42 26.62
N GLU A 209 3.46 4.31 27.47
CA GLU A 209 4.09 5.57 27.11
C GLU A 209 5.61 5.45 27.26
N MET A 210 6.31 5.84 26.20
CA MET A 210 7.76 5.88 26.14
C MET A 210 8.18 7.05 25.25
N GLN A 211 9.08 7.91 25.73
CA GLN A 211 9.57 9.09 24.99
C GLN A 211 8.46 10.03 24.48
N GLY A 212 7.34 10.14 25.22
CA GLY A 212 6.17 10.95 24.82
C GLY A 212 5.33 10.33 23.69
N HIS A 213 5.60 9.08 23.32
CA HIS A 213 4.81 8.30 22.37
C HIS A 213 4.03 7.20 23.09
N VAL A 214 2.77 7.05 22.71
CA VAL A 214 1.84 6.10 23.31
C VAL A 214 1.61 4.93 22.35
N TYR A 215 1.76 3.71 22.87
CA TYR A 215 1.53 2.44 22.19
C TYR A 215 0.37 1.72 22.86
N ASN A 216 -0.47 1.04 22.09
CA ASN A 216 -1.66 0.38 22.63
C ASN A 216 -1.78 -1.09 22.20
N LYS A 217 -2.49 -1.86 23.02
CA LYS A 217 -2.91 -3.23 22.74
C LYS A 217 -4.23 -3.51 23.42
N SER A 218 -5.19 -4.09 22.70
CA SER A 218 -6.46 -4.49 23.29
C SER A 218 -6.50 -5.97 23.68
N PHE A 219 -7.34 -6.27 24.67
CA PHE A 219 -7.73 -7.62 25.07
C PHE A 219 -9.21 -7.62 25.47
N GLU A 220 -9.88 -8.75 25.32
CA GLU A 220 -11.32 -8.82 25.57
C GLU A 220 -11.63 -9.50 26.91
N VAL A 221 -12.59 -8.95 27.66
CA VAL A 221 -13.11 -9.57 28.89
C VAL A 221 -14.55 -9.96 28.66
N GLN A 222 -14.81 -11.25 28.65
CA GLN A 222 -16.15 -11.80 28.47
C GLN A 222 -16.51 -12.72 29.63
N LYS A 223 -17.81 -12.88 29.88
CA LYS A 223 -18.33 -13.95 30.74
C LYS A 223 -18.23 -15.27 29.98
N TYR A 224 -17.01 -15.77 29.82
CA TYR A 224 -16.78 -16.91 28.95
C TYR A 224 -17.34 -18.19 29.57
N VAL A 225 -18.41 -18.69 28.96
CA VAL A 225 -18.83 -20.10 29.05
C VAL A 225 -18.06 -20.84 27.97
N LEU A 226 -17.35 -21.90 28.33
CA LEU A 226 -16.69 -22.74 27.34
C LEU A 226 -17.76 -23.28 26.38
N PRO A 227 -17.69 -22.99 25.08
CA PRO A 227 -18.65 -23.53 24.13
C PRO A 227 -18.58 -25.05 24.18
N LYS A 228 -19.74 -25.71 24.26
CA LYS A 228 -19.80 -27.18 24.33
C LYS A 228 -19.44 -27.83 22.99
N PHE A 229 -19.63 -27.09 21.90
CA PHE A 229 -19.36 -27.51 20.54
C PHE A 229 -18.91 -26.32 19.70
N GLU A 230 -18.11 -26.59 18.68
CA GLU A 230 -17.70 -25.61 17.67
C GLU A 230 -18.75 -25.55 16.56
N LEU A 231 -18.92 -24.36 15.98
CA LEU A 231 -19.78 -24.11 14.83
C LEU A 231 -18.96 -23.37 13.78
N LEU A 232 -18.83 -23.99 12.61
CA LEU A 232 -18.07 -23.46 11.47
C LEU A 232 -19.01 -23.29 10.27
N ILE A 233 -18.85 -22.18 9.56
CA ILE A 233 -19.57 -21.88 8.32
C ILE A 233 -18.53 -21.91 7.22
N ASP A 234 -18.73 -22.74 6.21
CA ASP A 234 -17.93 -22.77 4.98
C ASP A 234 -18.79 -22.23 3.84
N PRO A 235 -18.69 -20.92 3.54
CA PRO A 235 -19.41 -20.33 2.43
C PRO A 235 -18.62 -20.51 1.11
N PRO A 236 -19.24 -20.22 -0.05
CA PRO A 236 -18.52 -20.13 -1.31
C PRO A 236 -17.49 -18.99 -1.28
N PRO A 237 -16.39 -19.10 -2.03
CA PRO A 237 -15.31 -18.10 -2.01
C PRO A 237 -15.76 -16.74 -2.51
N TYR A 238 -16.60 -16.68 -3.54
CA TYR A 238 -17.21 -15.47 -4.08
C TYR A 238 -18.50 -15.81 -4.84
N ILE A 239 -19.37 -14.82 -5.04
CA ILE A 239 -20.59 -14.97 -5.84
C ILE A 239 -20.54 -14.00 -7.03
N ARG A 240 -20.53 -14.56 -8.24
CA ARG A 240 -20.53 -13.81 -9.51
C ARG A 240 -21.94 -13.59 -10.02
N ASP A 241 -22.67 -14.68 -10.16
CA ASP A 241 -23.99 -14.71 -10.76
C ASP A 241 -25.03 -14.53 -9.66
N LEU A 242 -25.81 -13.45 -9.78
CA LEU A 242 -26.80 -13.07 -8.78
C LEU A 242 -28.11 -13.88 -8.93
N ASP A 243 -28.32 -14.51 -10.09
CA ASP A 243 -29.55 -15.23 -10.43
C ASP A 243 -29.46 -16.71 -10.01
N THR A 244 -28.25 -17.25 -9.98
CA THR A 244 -27.94 -18.61 -9.48
C THR A 244 -27.80 -18.64 -7.96
N CYS A 245 -28.08 -19.81 -7.37
CA CYS A 245 -27.87 -20.04 -5.95
C CYS A 245 -26.59 -20.86 -5.77
N GLU A 246 -25.70 -20.37 -4.91
CA GLU A 246 -24.48 -21.06 -4.51
C GLU A 246 -24.70 -21.87 -3.24
N LYS A 247 -23.88 -22.90 -2.99
CA LYS A 247 -24.00 -23.73 -1.78
C LYS A 247 -23.00 -23.31 -0.71
N GLY A 248 -23.47 -23.21 0.53
CA GLY A 248 -22.65 -23.15 1.73
C GLY A 248 -22.89 -24.36 2.63
N THR A 249 -21.93 -24.67 3.50
CA THR A 249 -22.02 -25.77 4.46
C THR A 249 -21.84 -25.25 5.88
N VAL A 250 -22.69 -25.69 6.81
CA VAL A 250 -22.50 -25.46 8.25
C VAL A 250 -22.06 -26.76 8.90
N ARG A 251 -20.97 -26.73 9.67
CA ARG A 251 -20.45 -27.87 10.44
C ARG A 251 -20.56 -27.59 11.94
N ALA A 252 -21.14 -28.51 12.68
CA ALA A 252 -21.31 -28.45 14.13
C ALA A 252 -20.75 -29.71 14.80
N ARG A 253 -19.71 -29.54 15.63
CA ARG A 253 -18.99 -30.65 16.25
C ARG A 253 -18.72 -30.38 17.73
N TYR A 254 -19.04 -31.33 18.59
CA TYR A 254 -18.69 -31.22 20.01
C TYR A 254 -17.17 -31.13 20.20
N THR A 255 -16.72 -30.51 21.29
CA THR A 255 -15.28 -30.38 21.59
C THR A 255 -14.56 -31.73 21.73
N PHE A 256 -15.29 -32.80 22.05
CA PHE A 256 -14.80 -34.19 22.08
C PHE A 256 -14.97 -34.94 20.74
N GLY A 257 -15.38 -34.24 19.69
CA GLY A 257 -15.30 -34.70 18.31
C GLY A 257 -16.54 -35.38 17.71
N LYS A 258 -17.63 -35.57 18.46
CA LYS A 258 -18.88 -36.16 17.93
C LYS A 258 -19.73 -35.11 17.18
N PRO A 259 -20.58 -35.54 16.21
CA PRO A 259 -21.50 -34.64 15.53
C PRO A 259 -22.56 -34.08 16.48
N VAL A 260 -22.94 -32.82 16.27
CA VAL A 260 -24.04 -32.18 17.01
C VAL A 260 -25.36 -32.43 16.29
N SER A 261 -26.34 -32.94 17.02
CA SER A 261 -27.72 -33.11 16.53
C SER A 261 -28.59 -32.02 17.09
N GLY A 262 -29.36 -31.33 16.24
CA GLY A 262 -30.15 -30.19 16.69
C GLY A 262 -30.91 -29.48 15.57
N THR A 263 -31.35 -28.26 15.87
CA THR A 263 -31.99 -27.36 14.91
C THR A 263 -30.99 -26.26 14.53
N LEU A 264 -30.85 -26.02 13.24
CA LEU A 264 -30.02 -24.97 12.64
C LEU A 264 -30.94 -23.86 12.12
N ALA A 265 -30.70 -22.63 12.55
CA ALA A 265 -31.31 -21.43 12.01
C ALA A 265 -30.24 -20.57 11.34
N ILE A 266 -30.40 -20.29 10.05
CA ILE A 266 -29.48 -19.50 9.25
C ILE A 266 -30.18 -18.21 8.83
N ASN A 267 -29.58 -17.07 9.15
CA ASN A 267 -30.02 -15.76 8.70
C ASN A 267 -28.96 -15.18 7.75
N MET A 268 -29.33 -14.90 6.52
CA MET A 268 -28.44 -14.41 5.47
C MET A 268 -28.89 -13.03 4.99
N THR A 269 -27.97 -12.09 4.87
CA THR A 269 -28.20 -10.78 4.23
C THR A 269 -27.07 -10.46 3.27
N VAL A 270 -27.31 -9.58 2.30
CA VAL A 270 -26.22 -8.96 1.54
C VAL A 270 -26.06 -7.52 1.99
N ASN A 271 -24.83 -7.14 2.34
CA ASN A 271 -24.49 -5.78 2.74
C ASN A 271 -23.57 -5.19 1.68
N GLY A 272 -23.93 -4.02 1.13
CA GLY A 272 -23.06 -3.31 0.20
C GLY A 272 -21.78 -2.81 0.87
N VAL A 273 -20.73 -2.62 0.07
CA VAL A 273 -19.41 -2.20 0.54
C VAL A 273 -18.99 -0.90 -0.15
N GLY A 274 -18.28 -0.03 0.58
CA GLY A 274 -17.79 1.24 0.05
C GLY A 274 -18.94 2.21 -0.25
N TYR A 275 -19.08 2.63 -1.50
CA TYR A 275 -20.16 3.54 -1.91
C TYR A 275 -21.56 2.96 -1.62
N TYR A 276 -21.68 1.64 -1.66
CA TYR A 276 -22.93 0.92 -1.42
C TYR A 276 -23.16 0.55 0.04
N SER A 277 -22.41 1.10 1.00
CA SER A 277 -22.53 0.71 2.42
C SER A 277 -23.92 0.94 3.02
N GLN A 278 -24.73 1.81 2.39
CA GLN A 278 -26.11 2.08 2.79
C GLN A 278 -27.11 1.07 2.22
N GLU A 279 -26.73 0.30 1.19
CA GLU A 279 -27.58 -0.71 0.58
C GLU A 279 -27.48 -2.01 1.40
N VAL A 280 -28.55 -2.30 2.14
CA VAL A 280 -28.70 -3.54 2.89
C VAL A 280 -29.84 -4.33 2.30
N GLY A 281 -29.55 -5.56 1.90
CA GLY A 281 -30.51 -6.52 1.38
C GLY A 281 -31.52 -6.96 2.43
N ARG A 282 -32.57 -7.64 1.97
CA ARG A 282 -33.57 -8.27 2.83
C ARG A 282 -32.98 -9.52 3.49
N PRO A 283 -33.16 -9.69 4.82
CA PRO A 283 -32.73 -10.90 5.51
C PRO A 283 -33.57 -12.11 5.09
N VAL A 284 -32.90 -13.20 4.77
CA VAL A 284 -33.50 -14.50 4.49
C VAL A 284 -33.20 -15.44 5.65
N LEU A 285 -34.25 -15.85 6.36
CA LEU A 285 -34.18 -16.80 7.46
C LEU A 285 -34.58 -18.20 6.98
N ARG A 286 -33.72 -19.20 7.19
CA ARG A 286 -34.00 -20.62 6.94
C ARG A 286 -33.77 -21.43 8.21
N THR A 287 -34.67 -22.37 8.49
CA THR A 287 -34.54 -23.28 9.64
C THR A 287 -34.58 -24.72 9.17
N THR A 288 -33.58 -25.52 9.54
CA THR A 288 -33.43 -26.93 9.16
C THR A 288 -32.93 -27.75 10.34
N LYS A 289 -32.97 -29.08 10.24
CA LYS A 289 -32.34 -29.97 11.22
C LYS A 289 -30.89 -30.24 10.80
N ILE A 290 -29.97 -30.28 11.77
CA ILE A 290 -28.56 -30.57 11.53
C ILE A 290 -28.14 -31.83 12.30
N HIS A 291 -27.31 -32.66 11.67
CA HIS A 291 -26.64 -33.80 12.30
C HIS A 291 -25.16 -33.80 11.91
N GLY A 292 -24.36 -33.01 12.62
CA GLY A 292 -22.93 -32.82 12.36
C GLY A 292 -22.64 -31.82 11.24
N PHE A 293 -23.27 -31.96 10.07
CA PHE A 293 -23.14 -31.00 8.97
C PHE A 293 -24.48 -30.83 8.23
N GLN A 294 -24.67 -29.68 7.60
CA GLN A 294 -25.85 -29.37 6.79
C GLN A 294 -25.50 -28.35 5.70
N ASP A 295 -25.87 -28.65 4.46
CA ASP A 295 -25.75 -27.72 3.34
C ASP A 295 -26.97 -26.79 3.25
N PHE A 296 -26.74 -25.57 2.76
CA PHE A 296 -27.77 -24.57 2.51
C PHE A 296 -27.48 -23.78 1.23
N ASP A 297 -28.53 -23.35 0.55
CA ASP A 297 -28.40 -22.53 -0.66
C ASP A 297 -28.41 -21.03 -0.32
N ILE A 298 -27.49 -20.31 -0.94
CA ILE A 298 -27.29 -18.87 -0.86
C ILE A 298 -27.76 -18.28 -2.19
N CYS A 299 -28.98 -17.74 -2.20
CA CYS A 299 -29.60 -17.14 -3.38
C CYS A 299 -29.58 -15.61 -3.25
N VAL A 300 -28.74 -14.93 -4.03
CA VAL A 300 -28.59 -13.46 -3.92
C VAL A 300 -29.82 -12.70 -4.40
N LYS A 301 -30.49 -13.21 -5.45
CA LYS A 301 -31.77 -12.67 -5.94
C LYS A 301 -32.87 -12.53 -4.88
N ASP A 302 -32.86 -13.38 -3.85
CA ASP A 302 -33.87 -13.34 -2.78
C ASP A 302 -33.54 -12.26 -1.74
N MET A 303 -32.27 -11.87 -1.67
CA MET A 303 -31.73 -10.92 -0.70
C MET A 303 -31.65 -9.49 -1.25
N ILE A 304 -31.45 -9.29 -2.55
CA ILE A 304 -31.31 -7.96 -3.15
C ILE A 304 -32.47 -7.68 -4.12
N PRO A 305 -33.02 -6.45 -4.19
CA PRO A 305 -33.96 -6.06 -5.25
C PRO A 305 -33.37 -6.29 -6.66
N ALA A 306 -34.21 -6.40 -7.68
CA ALA A 306 -33.78 -6.70 -9.05
C ALA A 306 -32.97 -5.55 -9.71
N ASP A 307 -33.15 -4.30 -9.28
CA ASP A 307 -32.58 -3.10 -9.91
C ASP A 307 -31.15 -2.76 -9.43
N VAL A 308 -30.28 -3.76 -9.29
CA VAL A 308 -28.92 -3.56 -8.78
C VAL A 308 -27.99 -3.06 -9.89
N PRO A 309 -27.21 -1.98 -9.65
CA PRO A 309 -26.22 -1.51 -10.61
C PRO A 309 -25.21 -2.59 -10.99
N GLU A 310 -24.73 -2.60 -12.24
CA GLU A 310 -23.75 -3.58 -12.71
C GLU A 310 -22.43 -3.57 -11.92
N HIS A 311 -22.08 -2.43 -11.31
CA HIS A 311 -20.88 -2.22 -10.53
C HIS A 311 -21.10 -2.40 -9.01
N PHE A 312 -22.23 -2.99 -8.62
CA PHE A 312 -22.50 -3.29 -7.21
C PHE A 312 -21.40 -4.16 -6.61
N ARG A 313 -20.98 -3.78 -5.40
CA ARG A 313 -20.04 -4.52 -4.58
C ARG A 313 -20.66 -4.72 -3.22
N GLY A 314 -20.79 -5.97 -2.82
CA GLY A 314 -21.35 -6.34 -1.52
C GLY A 314 -20.63 -7.53 -0.90
N THR A 315 -21.09 -7.92 0.29
CA THR A 315 -20.66 -9.11 1.01
C THR A 315 -21.89 -9.83 1.55
N VAL A 316 -21.90 -11.16 1.47
CA VAL A 316 -22.93 -11.96 2.14
C VAL A 316 -22.56 -12.07 3.61
N SER A 317 -23.48 -11.67 4.48
CA SER A 317 -23.37 -11.85 5.92
C SER A 317 -24.26 -13.01 6.35
N ILE A 318 -23.66 -14.03 6.96
CA ILE A 318 -24.30 -15.30 7.32
C ILE A 318 -24.22 -15.47 8.84
N TRP A 319 -25.38 -15.48 9.51
CA TRP A 319 -25.51 -15.83 10.91
C TRP A 319 -26.08 -17.24 11.03
N ALA A 320 -25.31 -18.18 11.57
CA ALA A 320 -25.77 -19.53 11.86
C ALA A 320 -25.95 -19.71 13.36
N THR A 321 -27.12 -20.20 13.77
CA THR A 321 -27.43 -20.53 15.16
C THR A 321 -27.83 -21.99 15.25
N VAL A 322 -27.11 -22.78 16.05
CA VAL A 322 -27.42 -24.20 16.29
C VAL A 322 -27.89 -24.39 17.72
N THR A 323 -29.07 -24.99 17.87
CA THR A 323 -29.61 -25.46 19.16
C THR A 323 -29.53 -26.98 19.20
N SER A 324 -28.63 -27.51 20.04
CA SER A 324 -28.50 -28.96 20.25
C SER A 324 -29.71 -29.53 21.00
N VAL A 325 -29.95 -30.82 20.84
CA VAL A 325 -30.92 -31.60 21.64
C VAL A 325 -30.71 -31.46 23.15
N ASP A 326 -29.47 -31.20 23.60
CA ASP A 326 -29.14 -30.99 25.02
C ASP A 326 -29.53 -29.60 25.54
N GLY A 327 -30.18 -28.77 24.72
CA GLY A 327 -30.54 -27.39 25.02
C GLY A 327 -29.39 -26.39 24.94
N SER A 328 -28.17 -26.83 24.58
CA SER A 328 -27.05 -25.92 24.35
C SER A 328 -27.13 -25.24 23.00
N GLN A 329 -26.97 -23.92 23.00
CA GLN A 329 -26.99 -23.09 21.79
C GLN A 329 -25.59 -22.52 21.51
N GLN A 330 -25.24 -22.43 20.23
CA GLN A 330 -24.04 -21.73 19.74
C GLN A 330 -24.38 -20.92 18.50
N VAL A 331 -23.64 -19.84 18.28
CA VAL A 331 -23.82 -18.91 17.18
C VAL A 331 -22.48 -18.71 16.48
N ALA A 332 -22.50 -18.68 15.15
CA ALA A 332 -21.37 -18.35 14.31
C ALA A 332 -21.79 -17.25 13.33
N PHE A 333 -20.84 -16.41 12.96
CA PHE A 333 -21.02 -15.32 12.02
C PHE A 333 -19.91 -15.36 10.99
N ASP A 334 -20.27 -15.24 9.72
CA ASP A 334 -19.34 -15.09 8.61
C ASP A 334 -19.76 -13.93 7.71
N ALA A 335 -18.78 -13.16 7.22
CA ALA A 335 -18.99 -12.09 6.24
C ALA A 335 -17.87 -12.08 5.19
N SER A 336 -17.30 -13.25 4.91
CA SER A 336 -16.09 -13.39 4.10
C SER A 336 -16.38 -13.43 2.59
N THR A 337 -17.60 -13.78 2.19
CA THR A 337 -17.96 -13.97 0.77
C THR A 337 -18.34 -12.66 0.07
N PRO A 338 -17.49 -12.13 -0.83
CA PRO A 338 -17.85 -11.00 -1.68
C PRO A 338 -18.87 -11.37 -2.75
N VAL A 339 -19.73 -10.39 -3.06
CA VAL A 339 -20.73 -10.45 -4.13
C VAL A 339 -20.40 -9.34 -5.13
N GLN A 340 -20.01 -9.73 -6.33
CA GLN A 340 -19.73 -8.79 -7.42
C GLN A 340 -19.91 -9.44 -8.78
N ARG A 341 -20.53 -8.71 -9.72
CA ARG A 341 -20.69 -9.18 -11.12
C ARG A 341 -19.36 -9.20 -11.87
N GLN A 342 -18.44 -8.29 -11.53
CA GLN A 342 -17.10 -8.25 -12.11
C GLN A 342 -16.22 -9.34 -11.50
N LEU A 343 -15.75 -10.27 -12.32
CA LEU A 343 -14.98 -11.42 -11.87
C LEU A 343 -13.54 -11.11 -11.47
N VAL A 344 -12.88 -10.19 -12.18
CA VAL A 344 -11.44 -9.96 -12.03
C VAL A 344 -11.20 -8.52 -11.66
N ASP A 345 -10.49 -8.33 -10.55
CA ASP A 345 -9.91 -7.04 -10.18
C ASP A 345 -8.51 -6.94 -10.78
N VAL A 346 -8.23 -5.80 -11.40
CA VAL A 346 -7.00 -5.55 -12.17
C VAL A 346 -6.23 -4.45 -11.48
N ARG A 347 -5.01 -4.77 -11.03
CA ARG A 347 -4.15 -3.82 -10.32
C ARG A 347 -2.75 -3.81 -10.91
N TYR A 348 -2.12 -2.65 -10.93
CA TYR A 348 -0.69 -2.59 -11.20
C TYR A 348 0.07 -3.18 -10.01
N SER A 349 1.02 -4.07 -10.30
CA SER A 349 1.89 -4.62 -9.26
C SER A 349 2.69 -3.51 -8.58
N ARG A 350 3.07 -3.72 -7.32
CA ARG A 350 3.94 -2.81 -6.57
C ARG A 350 5.31 -2.63 -7.25
N ASP A 351 5.74 -3.62 -8.03
CA ASP A 351 6.96 -3.57 -8.83
C ASP A 351 6.86 -2.57 -10.01
N THR A 352 5.64 -2.30 -10.50
CA THR A 352 5.40 -1.48 -11.68
C THR A 352 5.58 -0.02 -11.35
N ARG A 353 6.59 0.60 -11.96
CA ARG A 353 6.95 2.00 -11.68
C ARG A 353 5.94 2.95 -12.28
N LYS A 354 5.46 3.91 -11.50
CA LYS A 354 4.59 5.01 -11.98
C LYS A 354 5.29 6.01 -12.91
N GLN A 355 6.61 5.92 -13.04
CA GLN A 355 7.39 6.75 -13.96
C GLN A 355 8.07 5.86 -15.01
N PHE A 356 8.16 6.39 -16.22
CA PHE A 356 8.94 5.80 -17.31
C PHE A 356 10.09 6.73 -17.72
N LYS A 357 11.06 6.18 -18.45
CA LYS A 357 12.16 6.95 -19.03
C LYS A 357 11.94 6.99 -20.55
N PRO A 358 11.70 8.17 -21.16
CA PRO A 358 11.52 8.25 -22.60
C PRO A 358 12.73 7.66 -23.34
N GLY A 359 12.47 6.99 -24.47
CA GLY A 359 13.50 6.33 -25.29
C GLY A 359 14.03 5.00 -24.74
N LEU A 360 13.63 4.58 -23.54
CA LEU A 360 13.93 3.25 -23.00
C LEU A 360 12.69 2.37 -23.00
N SER A 361 12.87 1.04 -22.99
CA SER A 361 11.75 0.12 -22.82
C SER A 361 11.14 0.26 -21.42
N TYR A 362 9.81 0.15 -21.36
CA TYR A 362 9.08 0.22 -20.11
C TYR A 362 8.51 -1.17 -19.80
N VAL A 363 9.02 -1.76 -18.72
CA VAL A 363 8.59 -3.07 -18.24
C VAL A 363 7.68 -2.89 -17.05
N GLY A 364 6.53 -3.56 -17.08
CA GLY A 364 5.56 -3.55 -16.00
C GLY A 364 4.93 -4.91 -15.79
N LYS A 365 4.26 -5.05 -14.65
CA LYS A 365 3.46 -6.21 -14.29
C LYS A 365 2.07 -5.76 -13.82
N VAL A 366 1.07 -6.51 -14.25
CA VAL A 366 -0.31 -6.39 -13.81
C VAL A 366 -0.65 -7.61 -12.97
N GLU A 367 -1.27 -7.38 -11.82
CA GLU A 367 -1.81 -8.40 -10.93
C GLU A 367 -3.32 -8.50 -11.17
N LEU A 368 -3.78 -9.73 -11.43
CA LEU A 368 -5.16 -10.08 -11.60
C LEU A 368 -5.58 -10.93 -10.40
N SER A 369 -6.62 -10.50 -9.70
CA SER A 369 -7.18 -11.23 -8.57
C SER A 369 -8.67 -11.42 -8.72
N TYR A 370 -9.16 -12.57 -8.28
CA TYR A 370 -10.58 -12.83 -8.08
C TYR A 370 -11.11 -12.00 -6.88
N PRO A 371 -12.45 -11.94 -6.70
CA PRO A 371 -13.06 -11.12 -5.65
C PRO A 371 -12.60 -11.49 -4.24
N ASP A 372 -12.28 -12.77 -4.03
CA ASP A 372 -11.77 -13.36 -2.79
C ASP A 372 -10.28 -13.05 -2.52
N GLY A 373 -9.61 -12.37 -3.46
CA GLY A 373 -8.19 -12.05 -3.40
C GLY A 373 -7.27 -13.17 -3.91
N SER A 374 -7.82 -14.30 -4.36
CA SER A 374 -7.03 -15.36 -4.99
C SER A 374 -6.53 -14.93 -6.38
N PRO A 375 -5.36 -15.42 -6.85
CA PRO A 375 -4.81 -15.02 -8.14
C PRO A 375 -5.65 -15.55 -9.31
N ALA A 376 -6.01 -14.68 -10.25
CA ALA A 376 -6.82 -15.05 -11.40
C ALA A 376 -5.95 -15.62 -12.53
N GLU A 377 -6.01 -16.93 -12.76
CA GLU A 377 -5.22 -17.66 -13.75
C GLU A 377 -6.00 -17.94 -15.05
N GLY A 378 -5.30 -17.96 -16.19
CA GLY A 378 -5.90 -18.28 -17.48
C GLY A 378 -6.77 -17.15 -18.06
N VAL A 379 -6.72 -15.95 -17.47
CA VAL A 379 -7.49 -14.80 -17.92
C VAL A 379 -6.71 -14.07 -19.03
N THR A 380 -7.34 -13.92 -20.19
CA THR A 380 -6.80 -13.11 -21.29
C THR A 380 -7.04 -11.64 -21.01
N VAL A 381 -5.95 -10.87 -20.99
CA VAL A 381 -6.00 -9.43 -20.87
C VAL A 381 -5.33 -8.75 -22.06
N GLN A 382 -5.90 -7.64 -22.50
CA GLN A 382 -5.36 -6.79 -23.54
C GLN A 382 -4.82 -5.51 -22.91
N ILE A 383 -3.50 -5.31 -23.01
CA ILE A 383 -2.82 -4.13 -22.47
C ILE A 383 -2.57 -3.16 -23.63
N ARG A 384 -3.14 -1.96 -23.52
CA ARG A 384 -3.05 -0.89 -24.52
C ARG A 384 -2.29 0.29 -23.94
N ALA A 385 -1.34 0.84 -24.70
CA ALA A 385 -0.64 2.06 -24.34
C ALA A 385 -0.93 3.17 -25.35
N GLU A 386 -1.40 4.31 -24.85
CA GLU A 386 -1.80 5.46 -25.66
C GLU A 386 -1.05 6.72 -25.22
N LEU A 387 -0.51 7.50 -26.15
CA LEU A 387 0.12 8.80 -25.87
C LEU A 387 -0.92 9.92 -25.83
N THR A 388 -1.84 9.85 -26.78
CA THR A 388 -3.05 10.66 -26.86
C THR A 388 -4.21 9.72 -27.16
N PRO A 389 -5.47 10.11 -26.90
CA PRO A 389 -6.65 9.24 -27.14
C PRO A 389 -6.83 8.76 -28.60
N LYS A 390 -5.98 9.21 -29.53
CA LYS A 390 -5.98 8.83 -30.94
C LYS A 390 -4.70 8.10 -31.36
N ASP A 391 -3.63 8.15 -30.56
CA ASP A 391 -2.33 7.55 -30.85
C ASP A 391 -2.06 6.37 -29.92
N ASN A 392 -2.48 5.19 -30.38
CA ASN A 392 -2.12 3.92 -29.76
C ASN A 392 -0.70 3.54 -30.20
N ILE A 393 0.21 3.43 -29.24
CA ILE A 393 1.60 3.05 -29.52
C ILE A 393 1.89 1.58 -29.26
N TYR A 394 1.05 0.92 -28.47
CA TYR A 394 1.26 -0.48 -28.09
C TYR A 394 -0.06 -1.16 -27.78
N THR A 395 -0.21 -2.42 -28.20
CA THR A 395 -1.31 -3.29 -27.82
C THR A 395 -0.77 -4.71 -27.78
N ILE A 396 -0.95 -5.40 -26.65
CA ILE A 396 -0.59 -6.80 -26.50
C ILE A 396 -1.73 -7.55 -25.82
N GLU A 397 -1.97 -8.78 -26.25
CA GLU A 397 -2.83 -9.73 -25.55
C GLU A 397 -1.94 -10.72 -24.83
N SER A 398 -2.24 -10.97 -23.56
CA SER A 398 -1.46 -11.86 -22.72
C SER A 398 -2.37 -12.59 -21.75
N VAL A 399 -2.02 -13.85 -21.50
CA VAL A 399 -2.75 -14.71 -20.58
C VAL A 399 -2.06 -14.70 -19.22
N SER A 400 -2.83 -14.56 -18.16
CA SER A 400 -2.31 -14.56 -16.80
C SER A 400 -1.78 -15.92 -16.37
N ARG A 401 -0.61 -15.90 -15.73
CA ARG A 401 0.01 -17.08 -15.10
C ARG A 401 0.20 -16.79 -13.62
N GLY A 402 -0.46 -17.56 -12.75
CA GLY A 402 -0.48 -17.31 -11.31
C GLY A 402 -0.98 -15.90 -10.94
N GLY A 403 -1.97 -15.37 -11.67
CA GLY A 403 -2.50 -14.02 -11.43
C GLY A 403 -1.60 -12.87 -11.86
N LEU A 404 -0.52 -13.14 -12.60
CA LEU A 404 0.41 -12.11 -13.05
C LEU A 404 0.50 -12.05 -14.58
N VAL A 405 0.56 -10.83 -15.10
CA VAL A 405 0.79 -10.54 -16.52
C VAL A 405 1.94 -9.54 -16.62
N GLY A 406 3.07 -9.99 -17.15
CA GLY A 406 4.19 -9.11 -17.49
C GLY A 406 4.01 -8.50 -18.88
N PHE A 407 4.35 -7.23 -19.03
CA PHE A 407 4.36 -6.56 -20.32
C PHE A 407 5.63 -5.72 -20.49
N GLU A 408 6.08 -5.58 -21.73
CA GLU A 408 7.22 -4.73 -22.08
C GLU A 408 6.84 -3.86 -23.28
N ILE A 409 6.83 -2.54 -23.07
CA ILE A 409 6.64 -1.56 -24.13
C ILE A 409 8.03 -1.23 -24.68
N PRO A 410 8.37 -1.64 -25.91
CA PRO A 410 9.74 -1.60 -26.41
C PRO A 410 10.23 -0.17 -26.64
N PHE A 411 9.35 0.75 -27.02
CA PHE A 411 9.71 2.13 -27.33
C PHE A 411 8.62 3.12 -26.91
N ILE A 412 9.00 4.09 -26.08
CA ILE A 412 8.18 5.25 -25.77
C ILE A 412 8.86 6.49 -26.36
N PRO A 413 8.20 7.30 -27.21
CA PRO A 413 8.80 8.46 -27.85
C PRO A 413 9.41 9.46 -26.84
N MET A 414 10.53 10.08 -27.22
CA MET A 414 11.24 11.06 -26.38
C MET A 414 10.40 12.28 -26.03
N SER A 415 9.41 12.63 -26.86
CA SER A 415 8.47 13.74 -26.64
C SER A 415 7.31 13.37 -25.71
N ALA A 416 7.14 12.09 -25.37
CA ALA A 416 6.04 11.64 -24.54
C ALA A 416 6.20 12.17 -23.12
N GLN A 417 5.22 12.93 -22.63
CA GLN A 417 5.14 13.35 -21.23
C GLN A 417 4.27 12.42 -20.40
N HIS A 418 3.22 11.88 -21.03
CA HIS A 418 2.24 10.99 -20.44
C HIS A 418 2.02 9.77 -21.33
N VAL A 419 1.84 8.62 -20.71
CA VAL A 419 1.38 7.39 -21.37
C VAL A 419 0.19 6.87 -20.56
N TRP A 420 -0.91 6.57 -21.24
CA TRP A 420 -2.09 5.94 -20.67
C TRP A 420 -1.99 4.45 -20.89
N LEU A 421 -1.96 3.67 -19.81
CA LEU A 421 -2.01 2.22 -19.88
C LEU A 421 -3.41 1.75 -19.50
N GLU A 422 -4.06 1.05 -20.41
CA GLU A 422 -5.38 0.45 -20.22
C GLU A 422 -5.25 -1.06 -20.28
N VAL A 423 -5.94 -1.76 -19.38
CA VAL A 423 -5.97 -3.22 -19.34
C VAL A 423 -7.42 -3.65 -19.47
N PHE A 424 -7.71 -4.32 -20.57
CA PHE A 424 -9.03 -4.89 -20.85
C PHE A 424 -9.01 -6.38 -20.55
N GLN A 425 -10.13 -6.91 -20.07
CA GLN A 425 -10.38 -8.34 -20.06
C GLN A 425 -11.26 -8.67 -21.27
N GLU A 426 -10.87 -9.68 -22.04
CA GLU A 426 -11.79 -10.28 -23.01
C GLU A 426 -12.68 -11.27 -22.25
N LEU A 427 -13.97 -10.93 -22.12
CA LEU A 427 -14.96 -11.86 -21.59
C LEU A 427 -15.31 -12.81 -22.73
N GLU A 428 -15.13 -14.13 -22.52
CA GLU A 428 -15.62 -15.15 -23.46
C GLU A 428 -17.07 -14.86 -23.87
N ASP A 429 -17.34 -15.08 -25.16
CA ASP A 429 -18.54 -14.70 -25.89
C ASP A 429 -19.83 -14.83 -25.06
N TYR A 430 -20.40 -13.69 -24.65
CA TYR A 430 -21.80 -13.66 -24.22
C TYR A 430 -22.65 -13.88 -25.46
N ASP A 431 -23.17 -15.10 -25.63
CA ASP A 431 -24.06 -15.44 -26.74
C ASP A 431 -25.37 -14.65 -26.57
N VAL A 432 -25.50 -13.55 -27.32
CA VAL A 432 -26.64 -12.61 -27.26
C VAL A 432 -27.96 -13.31 -27.64
N SER A 433 -27.89 -14.54 -28.17
CA SER A 433 -29.02 -15.42 -28.46
C SER A 433 -29.88 -15.70 -27.22
N ASP A 434 -29.27 -15.84 -26.04
CA ASP A 434 -29.97 -16.24 -24.81
C ASP A 434 -30.77 -15.08 -24.17
N ALA A 435 -30.40 -13.83 -24.45
CA ALA A 435 -31.09 -12.65 -23.90
C ALA A 435 -32.41 -12.32 -24.63
N PHE A 436 -32.63 -12.87 -25.84
CA PHE A 436 -33.78 -12.53 -26.67
C PHE A 436 -34.67 -13.73 -27.05
N GLY A 437 -34.37 -14.95 -26.59
CA GLY A 437 -35.27 -16.10 -26.71
C GLY A 437 -35.71 -16.42 -28.15
N ALA A 438 -34.86 -16.18 -29.14
CA ALA A 438 -35.19 -16.47 -30.53
C ALA A 438 -34.76 -17.90 -30.90
N SER A 439 -35.74 -18.78 -31.06
CA SER A 439 -35.58 -20.12 -31.64
C SER A 439 -35.00 -20.02 -33.05
N ARG A 440 -34.09 -20.95 -33.38
CA ARG A 440 -33.43 -21.08 -34.69
C ARG A 440 -34.38 -21.58 -35.80
N GLU A 441 -35.63 -21.89 -35.46
CA GLU A 441 -36.66 -22.33 -36.39
C GLU A 441 -37.76 -21.28 -36.52
N ASP A 442 -37.50 -20.26 -37.34
CA ASP A 442 -38.53 -19.62 -38.14
C ASP A 442 -37.86 -18.99 -39.36
N GLY A 443 -38.07 -19.66 -40.50
CA GLY A 443 -37.51 -19.29 -41.78
C GLY A 443 -38.32 -18.25 -42.52
N SER A 444 -37.58 -17.37 -43.19
CA SER A 444 -37.94 -16.53 -44.35
C SER A 444 -38.95 -15.40 -44.13
N PHE A 445 -38.54 -14.16 -44.44
CA PHE A 445 -38.98 -13.36 -45.59
C PHE A 445 -38.26 -11.98 -45.57
N TRP A 446 -37.34 -11.78 -46.54
CA TRP A 446 -36.79 -10.53 -47.14
C TRP A 446 -36.47 -9.32 -46.22
N TRP A 447 -35.22 -8.85 -46.06
CA TRP A 447 -34.31 -8.30 -47.08
C TRP A 447 -32.82 -8.34 -46.67
N ALA A 448 -31.95 -8.25 -47.69
CA ALA A 448 -30.50 -8.19 -47.63
C ALA A 448 -29.94 -6.90 -46.99
N GLY A 449 -28.84 -7.04 -46.24
CA GLY A 449 -27.97 -5.90 -45.88
C GLY A 449 -27.30 -5.90 -44.50
N LEU A 450 -26.79 -7.03 -43.99
CA LEU A 450 -25.90 -7.04 -42.82
C LEU A 450 -24.45 -7.25 -43.26
N ALA A 451 -23.77 -6.17 -43.65
CA ALA A 451 -22.36 -6.06 -43.33
C ALA A 451 -22.28 -5.80 -41.83
N ALA A 452 -21.60 -6.70 -41.11
CA ALA A 452 -21.39 -6.66 -39.67
C ALA A 452 -20.83 -5.29 -39.22
N ARG A 453 -21.71 -4.40 -38.78
CA ARG A 453 -21.33 -3.18 -38.06
C ARG A 453 -21.30 -3.54 -36.57
N ARG A 454 -20.12 -3.91 -36.07
CA ARG A 454 -19.81 -3.89 -34.63
C ARG A 454 -20.16 -2.50 -34.08
N ARG A 455 -21.37 -2.33 -33.53
CA ARG A 455 -21.71 -1.14 -32.75
C ARG A 455 -21.15 -1.34 -31.36
N ARG A 456 -19.92 -0.86 -31.12
CA ARG A 456 -19.47 -0.49 -29.77
C ARG A 456 -20.45 0.56 -29.24
N ARG A 457 -21.27 0.22 -28.25
CA ARG A 457 -21.96 1.23 -27.44
C ARG A 457 -21.01 1.65 -26.33
N SER A 458 -20.40 2.81 -26.48
CA SER A 458 -19.81 3.58 -25.38
C SER A 458 -20.94 4.39 -24.72
N SER A 459 -21.30 4.08 -23.48
CA SER A 459 -22.05 5.00 -22.62
C SER A 459 -21.05 5.94 -21.94
N VAL A 460 -21.22 7.24 -22.22
CA VAL A 460 -20.53 8.35 -21.55
C VAL A 460 -21.46 8.86 -20.46
N PHE A 461 -21.00 8.84 -19.21
CA PHE A 461 -21.55 9.67 -18.14
C PHE A 461 -20.40 10.17 -17.26
N PRO A 462 -20.38 11.47 -16.90
CA PRO A 462 -19.30 12.08 -16.12
C PRO A 462 -19.62 12.02 -14.63
N TRP A 463 -18.81 11.31 -13.83
CA TRP A 463 -18.71 11.55 -12.38
C TRP A 463 -17.27 11.28 -11.90
N PRO A 464 -16.76 12.04 -10.91
CA PRO A 464 -15.37 12.00 -10.49
C PRO A 464 -15.17 11.15 -9.23
N TRP A 465 -14.06 10.40 -9.24
CA TRP A 465 -13.45 9.64 -8.14
C TRP A 465 -14.22 8.42 -7.61
N GLY A 466 -13.71 7.24 -7.99
CA GLY A 466 -14.06 5.95 -7.40
C GLY A 466 -13.88 4.83 -8.42
N ILE A 467 -12.75 4.12 -8.34
CA ILE A 467 -12.32 2.99 -9.17
C ILE A 467 -13.49 2.05 -9.53
N THR A 468 -13.95 2.07 -10.79
CA THR A 468 -14.53 0.94 -11.57
C THR A 468 -14.88 1.41 -12.98
N LYS A 469 -13.86 1.49 -13.85
CA LYS A 469 -13.87 1.33 -15.32
C LYS A 469 -12.42 1.53 -15.75
N ASP A 470 -11.81 0.52 -16.38
CA ASP A 470 -10.48 0.60 -16.99
C ASP A 470 -9.36 1.02 -16.01
N SER A 471 -8.38 0.16 -15.73
CA SER A 471 -7.22 0.55 -14.90
C SER A 471 -6.27 1.46 -15.69
N GLY A 472 -6.78 2.59 -16.17
CA GLY A 472 -6.05 3.71 -16.75
C GLY A 472 -5.17 4.34 -15.69
N SER A 473 -3.85 4.30 -15.88
CA SER A 473 -2.93 5.13 -15.11
C SER A 473 -2.15 6.01 -16.07
N ALA A 474 -2.11 7.32 -15.78
CA ALA A 474 -1.21 8.24 -16.44
C ALA A 474 0.15 8.14 -15.76
N PHE A 475 1.16 7.73 -16.52
CA PHE A 475 2.55 7.71 -16.07
C PHE A 475 3.21 9.01 -16.51
N ALA A 476 3.95 9.67 -15.63
CA ALA A 476 4.58 10.96 -15.93
C ALA A 476 6.10 10.82 -16.07
N VAL A 477 6.69 11.63 -16.96
CA VAL A 477 8.13 11.80 -17.07
C VAL A 477 8.66 12.67 -15.93
N ARG A 478 9.80 12.28 -15.36
CA ARG A 478 10.55 13.13 -14.44
C ARG A 478 11.38 14.11 -15.26
N THR A 479 10.94 15.36 -15.36
CA THR A 479 11.74 16.46 -15.87
C THR A 479 12.62 17.00 -14.75
N ASP A 480 13.93 16.78 -14.85
CA ASP A 480 14.89 17.54 -14.04
C ASP A 480 14.94 18.96 -14.63
N GLY A 481 14.25 19.89 -13.96
CA GLY A 481 14.20 21.29 -14.35
C GLY A 481 15.54 21.96 -14.10
N ASN A 482 16.22 22.36 -15.16
CA ASN A 482 17.31 23.33 -15.11
C ASN A 482 16.85 24.59 -15.86
N GLY A 483 16.45 25.61 -15.10
CA GLY A 483 15.99 26.90 -15.62
C GLY A 483 15.80 27.90 -14.46
N PRO A 484 16.35 29.12 -14.54
CA PRO A 484 16.46 30.01 -13.40
C PRO A 484 15.17 30.80 -13.14
N GLY A 485 14.92 31.05 -11.85
CA GLY A 485 14.11 32.13 -11.26
C GLY A 485 12.97 32.73 -12.07
N GLY A 486 11.74 32.35 -11.71
CA GLY A 486 10.52 33.11 -11.96
C GLY A 486 9.57 32.90 -10.79
N ASP A 487 9.24 33.99 -10.08
CA ASP A 487 8.21 34.02 -9.06
C ASP A 487 6.85 33.66 -9.68
N ASP A 488 6.27 32.54 -9.27
CA ASP A 488 4.85 32.25 -9.45
C ASP A 488 4.31 31.61 -8.16
N GLN A 489 3.67 32.44 -7.33
CA GLN A 489 2.83 32.02 -6.22
C GLN A 489 1.58 31.31 -6.76
N PRO A 490 1.25 30.08 -6.31
CA PRO A 490 -0.09 29.55 -6.47
C PRO A 490 -0.99 30.19 -5.42
N GLY A 491 -1.94 31.01 -5.89
CA GLY A 491 -2.96 31.64 -5.06
C GLY A 491 -3.80 30.63 -4.29
N GLU A 492 -3.92 30.87 -2.98
CA GLU A 492 -4.88 30.25 -2.08
C GLU A 492 -6.32 30.49 -2.59
N PRO A 493 -7.20 29.47 -2.66
CA PRO A 493 -8.62 29.69 -2.84
C PRO A 493 -9.20 30.30 -1.55
N GLN A 494 -9.63 31.57 -1.64
CA GLN A 494 -10.38 32.24 -0.57
C GLN A 494 -11.65 31.42 -0.20
N PRO A 495 -11.95 31.26 1.10
CA PRO A 495 -13.21 30.66 1.54
C PRO A 495 -14.36 31.65 1.34
N GLN A 496 -15.45 31.18 0.73
CA GLN A 496 -16.72 31.92 0.69
C GLN A 496 -17.31 32.01 2.10
N THR A 497 -17.18 33.18 2.72
CA THR A 497 -17.94 33.58 3.91
C THR A 497 -19.37 33.91 3.55
N GLY A 498 -20.34 33.26 4.21
CA GLY A 498 -21.76 33.59 4.07
C GLY A 498 -22.72 32.73 4.86
N TRP A 499 -22.56 32.62 6.19
CA TRP A 499 -23.64 32.14 7.07
C TRP A 499 -23.89 33.16 8.19
N ARG A 500 -25.12 33.71 8.22
CA ARG A 500 -25.68 34.48 9.34
C ARG A 500 -26.23 33.51 10.38
N PRO A 501 -26.17 33.86 11.69
CA PRO A 501 -26.63 33.01 12.78
C PRO A 501 -28.13 33.21 13.05
N VAL A 502 -28.81 32.13 13.45
CA VAL A 502 -30.17 32.15 14.01
C VAL A 502 -30.16 31.27 15.26
N HIS A 503 -30.24 31.94 16.41
CA HIS A 503 -30.82 31.56 17.72
C HIS A 503 -30.52 30.15 18.32
N ARG A 504 -30.20 29.98 19.61
CA ARG A 504 -30.02 30.85 20.78
C ARG A 504 -29.19 30.05 21.78
#